data_AF-A0A960VFU0-F1
#
_entry.id   AF-A0A960VFU0-F1
#
_cell.length_a   1.000
_cell.length_b   1.000
_cell.length_c   1.000
_cell.angle_alpha   90.00
_cell.angle_beta   90.00
_cell.angle_gamma   90.00
#
_symmetry.space_group_name_H-M   'P 1'
#
loop_
_entity.id
_entity.type
_entity.pdbx_description
1 polymer ?
#
loop_
_entity_poly.entity_id
_entity_poly.type
_entity_poly.pdbx_seq_one_letter_code
_entity_poly.pdbx_strand_id
1 'polypeptide(L)'
;MYASIVEEIKKKEKFIVLSPDIQASELLKRILFIIHENQREIDLQIGFSEHPAYYITVDRIFDLLASISEATGHEKLKKNINKALLEFIEKREEDKYNWGYIYPVLHLENALIKANICLISPQNDVRIPIAPIRKNCFEYSKNILDIILKGSVKNNKYDYNIHPVEKIYNEEIKKIIPYGLSIEHEINSLINSAFKPFSFIPIQDYIEDVIEYGNDKGYLIEITNDYHFRKSDILLDEYGNYIQSPPLYWHFFTILKGMESFVLDELNFLAR
;
A
#
# COMPACT_ATOMS: atom_id res chain seq x y z
N MET A 1 -18.88 29.23 16.65
CA MET A 1 -17.91 29.07 15.55
C MET A 1 -16.65 28.31 15.98
N TYR A 2 -16.07 28.56 17.17
CA TYR A 2 -14.96 27.74 17.71
C TYR A 2 -15.34 26.31 18.14
N ALA A 3 -16.59 26.08 18.57
CA ALA A 3 -17.05 24.74 18.99
C ALA A 3 -17.23 23.76 17.82
N SER A 4 -17.58 24.22 16.60
CA SER A 4 -17.78 23.33 15.45
C SER A 4 -16.45 22.90 14.81
N ILE A 5 -15.41 23.74 14.88
CA ILE A 5 -14.06 23.39 14.43
C ILE A 5 -13.44 22.34 15.36
N VAL A 6 -13.68 22.42 16.68
CA VAL A 6 -13.23 21.41 17.64
C VAL A 6 -13.99 20.08 17.47
N GLU A 7 -15.27 20.10 17.10
CA GLU A 7 -16.01 18.87 16.74
C GLU A 7 -15.59 18.28 15.38
N GLU A 8 -15.20 19.10 14.41
CA GLU A 8 -14.62 18.62 13.14
C GLU A 8 -13.21 18.04 13.32
N ILE A 9 -12.40 18.61 14.21
CA ILE A 9 -11.09 18.06 14.58
C ILE A 9 -11.27 16.73 15.34
N LYS A 10 -12.26 16.63 16.25
CA LYS A 10 -12.61 15.37 16.94
C LYS A 10 -13.16 14.29 16.01
N LYS A 11 -13.71 14.63 14.84
CA LYS A 11 -14.14 13.66 13.82
C LYS A 11 -13.00 13.03 13.02
N LYS A 12 -11.76 13.55 13.12
CA LYS A 12 -10.58 13.03 12.39
C LYS A 12 -9.56 12.27 13.25
N GLU A 13 -9.73 12.20 14.56
CA GLU A 13 -8.90 11.36 15.42
C GLU A 13 -9.53 9.95 15.54
N LYS A 14 -9.12 9.03 14.65
CA LYS A 14 -9.47 7.62 14.76
C LYS A 14 -8.74 7.03 15.98
N PHE A 15 -9.44 6.92 17.10
CA PHE A 15 -9.00 6.16 18.26
C PHE A 15 -9.52 4.71 18.16
N ILE A 16 -8.72 3.72 18.55
CA ILE A 16 -9.10 2.29 18.69
C ILE A 16 -9.59 1.98 20.12
N VAL A 17 -10.35 0.93 20.46
CA VAL A 17 -10.72 0.62 21.86
C VAL A 17 -10.54 -0.88 22.16
N LEU A 18 -9.54 -1.25 22.96
CA LEU A 18 -9.39 -2.60 23.55
C LEU A 18 -10.14 -2.77 24.90
N SER A 19 -11.28 -3.47 24.94
CA SER A 19 -11.85 -4.03 26.19
C SER A 19 -11.13 -5.30 26.69
N PRO A 20 -11.16 -5.57 28.01
CA PRO A 20 -10.38 -6.62 28.70
C PRO A 20 -10.82 -8.07 28.44
N ASP A 21 -12.01 -8.32 27.90
CA ASP A 21 -12.51 -9.67 27.57
C ASP A 21 -12.53 -9.88 26.06
N ILE A 22 -11.58 -10.66 25.52
CA ILE A 22 -11.50 -10.84 24.07
C ILE A 22 -10.96 -12.21 23.63
N GLN A 23 -11.66 -12.80 22.66
CA GLN A 23 -11.31 -14.05 21.97
C GLN A 23 -10.19 -13.87 20.92
N ALA A 24 -9.13 -13.10 21.21
CA ALA A 24 -7.95 -13.09 20.33
C ALA A 24 -7.18 -14.41 20.41
N SER A 25 -6.57 -14.82 19.30
CA SER A 25 -5.61 -15.92 19.31
C SER A 25 -4.42 -15.61 20.22
N GLU A 26 -3.87 -16.64 20.87
CA GLU A 26 -2.72 -16.47 21.78
C GLU A 26 -1.50 -15.86 21.06
N LEU A 27 -1.31 -16.23 19.79
CA LEU A 27 -0.25 -15.66 18.95
C LEU A 27 -0.46 -14.17 18.68
N LEU A 28 -1.69 -13.73 18.39
CA LEU A 28 -1.99 -12.30 18.22
C LEU A 28 -1.70 -11.53 19.51
N LYS A 29 -2.11 -12.06 20.68
CA LYS A 29 -1.82 -11.43 21.97
C LYS A 29 -0.32 -11.24 22.20
N ARG A 30 0.50 -12.24 21.87
CA ARG A 30 1.96 -12.14 21.95
C ARG A 30 2.51 -11.08 21.01
N ILE A 31 2.07 -11.07 19.74
CA ILE A 31 2.50 -10.06 18.76
C ILE A 31 2.15 -8.65 19.24
N LEU A 32 0.92 -8.44 19.71
CA LEU A 32 0.47 -7.16 20.25
C LEU A 32 1.31 -6.72 21.45
N PHE A 33 1.62 -7.62 22.37
CA PHE A 33 2.45 -7.33 23.54
C PHE A 33 3.86 -6.87 23.15
N ILE A 34 4.51 -7.54 22.20
CA ILE A 34 5.87 -7.17 21.76
C ILE A 34 5.87 -5.79 21.09
N ILE A 35 4.89 -5.53 20.23
CA ILE A 35 4.73 -4.22 19.57
C ILE A 35 4.49 -3.14 20.63
N HIS A 36 3.66 -3.44 21.63
CA HIS A 36 3.34 -2.52 22.71
C HIS A 36 4.57 -2.14 23.52
N GLU A 37 5.33 -3.13 24.00
CA GLU A 37 6.54 -2.87 24.78
C GLU A 37 7.58 -2.10 23.96
N ASN A 38 7.76 -2.43 22.67
CA ASN A 38 8.67 -1.68 21.80
C ASN A 38 8.25 -0.21 21.63
N GLN A 39 6.95 0.05 21.45
CA GLN A 39 6.45 1.40 21.31
C GLN A 39 6.56 2.19 22.61
N ARG A 40 6.31 1.55 23.75
CA ARG A 40 6.53 2.14 25.07
C ARG A 40 8.00 2.51 25.28
N GLU A 41 8.94 1.68 24.82
CA GLU A 41 10.37 2.00 24.86
C GLU A 41 10.71 3.22 24.00
N ILE A 42 10.11 3.36 22.82
CA ILE A 42 10.25 4.55 21.96
C ILE A 42 9.75 5.80 22.68
N ASP A 43 8.57 5.72 23.31
CA ASP A 43 7.95 6.84 24.03
C ASP A 43 8.78 7.28 25.25
N LEU A 44 9.40 6.34 25.95
CA LEU A 44 10.26 6.61 27.12
C LEU A 44 11.64 7.19 26.75
N GLN A 45 12.07 7.06 25.50
CA GLN A 45 13.29 7.69 24.99
C GLN A 45 13.02 9.16 24.64
N ILE A 46 12.73 9.96 25.68
CA ILE A 46 12.46 11.40 25.65
C ILE A 46 13.61 12.13 24.96
N GLY A 47 13.50 12.36 23.65
CA GLY A 47 14.49 13.13 22.88
C GLY A 47 14.55 12.83 21.39
N PHE A 48 14.07 11.67 20.94
CA PHE A 48 13.91 11.39 19.51
C PHE A 48 12.47 11.68 19.11
N SER A 49 12.26 12.50 18.08
CA SER A 49 10.98 12.54 17.38
C SER A 49 10.64 11.10 16.98
N GLU A 50 9.44 10.59 17.30
CA GLU A 50 8.96 9.25 16.94
C GLU A 50 9.37 8.89 15.50
N HIS A 51 10.49 8.20 15.36
CA HIS A 51 11.09 7.96 14.06
C HIS A 51 10.60 6.60 13.57
N PRO A 52 9.93 6.52 12.41
CA PRO A 52 9.24 5.29 11.98
C PRO A 52 10.14 4.05 11.86
N ALA A 53 11.45 4.25 11.67
CA ALA A 53 12.44 3.15 11.65
C ALA A 53 12.55 2.37 12.97
N TYR A 54 12.05 2.91 14.09
CA TYR A 54 12.05 2.20 15.38
C TYR A 54 10.85 1.26 15.54
N TYR A 55 9.77 1.46 14.78
CA TYR A 55 8.62 0.56 14.85
C TYR A 55 8.97 -0.84 14.37
N ILE A 56 8.34 -1.83 14.97
CA ILE A 56 8.37 -3.20 14.48
C ILE A 56 7.67 -3.27 13.12
N THR A 57 8.27 -3.99 12.19
CA THR A 57 7.77 -4.15 10.83
C THR A 57 7.42 -5.62 10.56
N VAL A 58 6.50 -5.85 9.61
CA VAL A 58 5.97 -7.19 9.26
C VAL A 58 7.08 -8.21 8.97
N ASP A 59 8.13 -7.80 8.26
CA ASP A 59 9.29 -8.65 7.91
C ASP A 59 10.06 -9.15 9.13
N ARG A 60 10.04 -8.41 10.25
CA ARG A 60 10.75 -8.75 11.50
C ARG A 60 9.98 -9.70 12.41
N ILE A 61 8.71 -10.00 12.13
CA ILE A 61 7.89 -10.84 13.02
C ILE A 61 8.48 -12.24 13.20
N PHE A 62 9.05 -12.83 12.15
CA PHE A 62 9.69 -14.15 12.26
C PHE A 62 10.82 -14.15 13.29
N ASP A 63 11.71 -13.16 13.20
CA ASP A 63 12.87 -13.05 14.09
C ASP A 63 12.44 -12.77 15.53
N LEU A 64 11.43 -11.91 15.70
CA LEU A 64 10.86 -11.60 17.01
C LEU A 64 10.26 -12.84 17.65
N LEU A 65 9.42 -13.60 16.94
CA LEU A 65 8.84 -14.84 17.48
C LEU A 65 9.90 -15.93 17.70
N ALA A 66 10.95 -15.96 16.89
CA ALA A 66 12.05 -16.90 17.08
C ALA A 66 12.76 -16.67 18.42
N SER A 67 12.90 -15.41 18.84
CA SER A 67 13.54 -15.00 20.09
C SER A 67 12.75 -15.34 21.36
N ILE A 68 11.46 -15.66 21.23
CA ILE A 68 10.59 -15.98 22.37
C ILE A 68 10.68 -17.48 22.67
N SER A 69 11.13 -17.82 23.88
CA SER A 69 11.26 -19.19 24.38
C SER A 69 9.90 -19.89 24.52
N GLU A 70 8.87 -19.15 24.93
CA GLU A 70 7.52 -19.66 25.19
C GLU A 70 6.71 -19.86 23.90
N ALA A 71 7.15 -19.31 22.77
CA ALA A 71 6.48 -19.49 21.49
C ALA A 71 6.71 -20.92 20.98
N THR A 72 5.63 -21.67 20.81
CA THR A 72 5.65 -23.04 20.33
C THR A 72 6.12 -23.11 18.87
N GLY A 73 6.72 -24.24 18.47
CA GLY A 73 7.09 -24.48 17.07
C GLY A 73 5.89 -24.39 16.10
N HIS A 74 4.68 -24.64 16.60
CA HIS A 74 3.44 -24.45 15.83
C HIS A 74 3.14 -22.97 15.60
N GLU A 75 3.27 -22.09 16.62
CA GLU A 75 3.06 -20.64 16.47
C GLU A 75 4.03 -20.01 15.47
N LYS A 76 5.27 -20.52 15.37
CA LYS A 76 6.30 -20.05 14.43
C LYS A 76 6.03 -20.43 12.97
N LEU A 77 4.99 -21.22 12.69
CA LEU A 77 4.62 -21.56 11.31
C LEU A 77 4.06 -20.34 10.57
N LYS A 78 4.57 -20.11 9.36
CA LYS A 78 4.13 -19.04 8.45
C LYS A 78 2.60 -18.87 8.38
N LYS A 79 1.86 -19.98 8.27
CA LYS A 79 0.38 -19.96 8.16
C LYS A 79 -0.30 -19.36 9.40
N ASN A 80 0.27 -19.57 10.58
CA ASN A 80 -0.30 -19.14 11.86
C ASN A 80 0.03 -17.66 12.10
N ILE A 81 1.25 -17.25 11.78
CA ILE A 81 1.64 -15.83 11.78
C ILE A 81 0.76 -15.05 10.79
N ASN A 82 0.54 -15.60 9.59
CA ASN A 82 -0.34 -14.98 8.61
C ASN A 82 -1.77 -14.82 9.14
N LYS A 83 -2.31 -15.83 9.82
CA LYS A 83 -3.62 -15.76 10.45
C LYS A 83 -3.65 -14.66 11.52
N ALA A 84 -2.63 -14.58 12.38
CA ALA A 84 -2.55 -13.55 13.41
C ALA A 84 -2.40 -12.14 12.82
N LEU A 85 -1.69 -11.97 11.70
CA LEU A 85 -1.59 -10.69 10.98
C LEU A 85 -2.91 -10.25 10.35
N LEU A 86 -3.71 -11.18 9.84
CA LEU A 86 -5.06 -10.86 9.36
C LEU A 86 -5.96 -10.49 10.54
N GLU A 87 -5.92 -11.25 11.63
CA GLU A 87 -6.64 -10.94 12.86
C GLU A 87 -6.23 -9.56 13.43
N PHE A 88 -4.96 -9.17 13.29
CA PHE A 88 -4.43 -7.88 13.75
C PHE A 88 -5.13 -6.65 13.12
N ILE A 89 -5.66 -6.78 11.91
CA ILE A 89 -6.37 -5.68 11.24
C ILE A 89 -7.90 -5.83 11.28
N GLU A 90 -8.41 -6.94 11.82
CA GLU A 90 -9.85 -7.18 11.93
C GLU A 90 -10.48 -6.25 12.96
N LYS A 91 -11.74 -5.91 12.70
CA LYS A 91 -12.54 -5.05 13.58
C LYS A 91 -13.07 -5.81 14.80
N ARG A 92 -13.14 -5.10 15.91
CA ARG A 92 -13.61 -5.50 17.23
C ARG A 92 -14.90 -4.75 17.57
N GLU A 93 -15.76 -5.38 18.37
CA GLU A 93 -16.99 -4.81 18.97
C GLU A 93 -17.86 -4.05 17.97
N GLU A 94 -18.80 -4.75 17.32
CA GLU A 94 -19.77 -4.15 16.40
C GLU A 94 -19.10 -3.19 15.39
N ASP A 95 -17.98 -3.63 14.80
CA ASP A 95 -17.24 -2.91 13.76
C ASP A 95 -16.53 -1.61 14.16
N LYS A 96 -16.31 -1.34 15.45
CA LYS A 96 -15.80 -0.03 15.88
C LYS A 96 -14.28 0.12 15.80
N TYR A 97 -13.48 -0.92 16.09
CA TYR A 97 -12.04 -0.73 16.32
C TYR A 97 -11.16 -1.90 15.85
N ASN A 98 -10.02 -1.64 15.22
CA ASN A 98 -9.08 -2.73 14.85
C ASN A 98 -8.19 -3.13 16.03
N TRP A 99 -7.60 -4.33 16.00
CA TRP A 99 -6.64 -4.77 17.02
C TRP A 99 -5.35 -3.95 17.04
N GLY A 100 -4.87 -3.62 15.85
CA GLY A 100 -3.77 -2.69 15.66
C GLY A 100 -3.94 -1.92 14.36
N TYR A 101 -2.93 -1.13 14.04
CA TYR A 101 -2.86 -0.37 12.80
C TYR A 101 -1.58 -0.73 12.05
N ILE A 102 -1.67 -0.72 10.73
CA ILE A 102 -0.52 -0.95 9.86
C ILE A 102 -0.33 0.25 8.96
N TYR A 103 0.91 0.62 8.70
CA TYR A 103 1.20 1.71 7.79
C TYR A 103 2.55 1.54 7.09
N PRO A 104 2.65 1.77 5.77
CA PRO A 104 3.90 1.67 5.03
C PRO A 104 4.89 2.78 5.38
N VAL A 105 6.16 2.43 5.31
CA VAL A 105 7.29 3.36 5.34
C VAL A 105 8.23 3.02 4.20
N LEU A 106 8.50 4.01 3.34
CA LEU A 106 9.40 3.84 2.20
C LEU A 106 10.81 4.30 2.55
N HIS A 107 11.80 3.55 2.08
CA HIS A 107 13.21 3.88 2.23
C HIS A 107 14.02 3.36 1.04
N LEU A 108 15.25 3.85 0.92
CA LEU A 108 16.23 3.31 -0.02
C LEU A 108 17.12 2.31 0.70
N GLU A 109 17.24 1.13 0.12
CA GLU A 109 18.21 0.12 0.53
C GLU A 109 19.00 -0.32 -0.71
N ASN A 110 20.33 -0.12 -0.70
CA ASN A 110 21.20 -0.46 -1.83
C ASN A 110 20.73 0.11 -3.18
N ALA A 111 20.30 1.38 -3.19
CA ALA A 111 19.72 2.08 -4.34
C ALA A 111 18.40 1.51 -4.88
N LEU A 112 17.79 0.54 -4.18
CA LEU A 112 16.46 0.03 -4.47
C LEU A 112 15.46 0.64 -3.50
N ILE A 113 14.29 1.02 -4.03
CA ILE A 113 13.17 1.46 -3.20
C ILE A 113 12.54 0.24 -2.54
N LYS A 114 12.42 0.28 -1.22
CA LYS A 114 11.74 -0.74 -0.44
C LYS A 114 10.65 -0.12 0.42
N ALA A 115 9.61 -0.91 0.68
CA ALA A 115 8.59 -0.62 1.65
C ALA A 115 8.77 -1.56 2.85
N ASN A 116 8.60 -1.03 4.05
CA ASN A 116 8.40 -1.81 5.27
C ASN A 116 7.03 -1.47 5.83
N ILE A 117 6.32 -2.48 6.33
CA ILE A 117 4.98 -2.29 6.91
C ILE A 117 5.12 -2.20 8.42
N CYS A 118 5.00 -0.99 8.98
CA CYS A 118 5.03 -0.79 10.42
C CYS A 118 3.79 -1.37 11.07
N LEU A 119 3.98 -2.04 12.21
CA LEU A 119 2.93 -2.58 13.06
C LEU A 119 2.77 -1.68 14.28
N ILE A 120 1.55 -1.24 14.54
CA ILE A 120 1.26 -0.26 15.59
C ILE A 120 0.21 -0.84 16.53
N SER A 121 0.54 -0.87 17.82
CA SER A 121 -0.34 -1.38 18.88
C SER A 121 -0.87 -0.25 19.77
N PRO A 122 -1.99 -0.46 20.48
CA PRO A 122 -2.54 0.50 21.44
C PRO A 122 -1.62 0.69 22.66
N GLN A 123 -1.38 1.94 23.11
CA GLN A 123 -0.29 2.27 24.05
C GLN A 123 -0.63 2.47 25.53
N ASN A 124 -1.79 3.02 25.92
CA ASN A 124 -1.98 3.41 27.32
C ASN A 124 -3.33 3.01 27.93
N ASP A 125 -4.37 3.01 27.11
CA ASP A 125 -5.69 2.53 27.47
C ASP A 125 -6.41 2.48 26.15
N VAL A 126 -6.65 1.27 25.65
CA VAL A 126 -7.76 1.02 24.73
C VAL A 126 -7.51 1.64 23.31
N ARG A 127 -6.82 2.77 23.15
CA ARG A 127 -6.75 3.68 21.99
C ARG A 127 -5.34 3.92 21.43
N ILE A 128 -5.24 3.89 20.10
CA ILE A 128 -4.09 4.34 19.30
C ILE A 128 -4.39 5.75 18.79
N PRO A 129 -3.53 6.76 19.01
CA PRO A 129 -3.60 8.01 18.27
C PRO A 129 -3.06 7.76 16.85
N ILE A 130 -3.93 7.34 15.93
CA ILE A 130 -3.52 6.95 14.56
C ILE A 130 -2.96 8.14 13.77
N ALA A 131 -3.55 9.32 13.94
CA ALA A 131 -3.20 10.52 13.16
C ALA A 131 -1.72 10.94 13.26
N PRO A 132 -1.09 11.08 14.44
CA PRO A 132 0.33 11.44 14.54
C PRO A 132 1.23 10.34 13.96
N ILE A 133 0.93 9.06 14.20
CA ILE A 133 1.75 7.95 13.71
C ILE A 133 1.69 7.86 12.18
N ARG A 134 0.47 7.89 11.61
CA ARG A 134 0.24 7.94 10.16
C ARG A 134 1.02 9.09 9.53
N LYS A 135 0.91 10.28 10.11
CA LYS A 135 1.63 11.47 9.65
C LYS A 135 3.15 11.25 9.69
N ASN A 136 3.70 10.79 10.81
CA ASN A 136 5.14 10.58 10.96
C ASN A 136 5.69 9.55 9.96
N CYS A 137 5.00 8.43 9.79
CA CYS A 137 5.35 7.42 8.79
C CYS A 137 5.28 7.94 7.35
N PHE A 138 4.25 8.74 7.05
CA PHE A 138 4.10 9.36 5.73
C PHE A 138 5.18 10.39 5.45
N GLU A 139 5.45 11.30 6.40
CA GLU A 139 6.52 12.31 6.31
C GLU A 139 7.88 11.66 6.02
N TYR A 140 8.20 10.55 6.69
CA TYR A 140 9.43 9.81 6.45
C TYR A 140 9.54 9.29 5.00
N SER A 141 8.40 8.90 4.41
CA SER A 141 8.33 8.34 3.06
C SER A 141 8.40 9.38 1.95
N LYS A 142 8.15 10.68 2.25
CA LYS A 142 8.00 11.74 1.23
C LYS A 142 9.18 11.89 0.29
N ASN A 143 10.42 11.81 0.81
CA ASN A 143 11.61 11.92 -0.04
C ASN A 143 11.68 10.80 -1.09
N ILE A 144 11.24 9.60 -0.72
CA ILE A 144 11.19 8.46 -1.64
C ILE A 144 10.00 8.58 -2.58
N LEU A 145 8.84 9.02 -2.09
CA LEU A 145 7.68 9.31 -2.93
C LEU A 145 8.01 10.36 -4.01
N ASP A 146 8.78 11.40 -3.66
CA ASP A 146 9.25 12.38 -4.63
C ASP A 146 10.05 11.72 -5.78
N ILE A 147 10.88 10.72 -5.49
CA ILE A 147 11.66 9.98 -6.50
C ILE A 147 10.72 9.16 -7.41
N ILE A 148 9.73 8.46 -6.81
CA ILE A 148 8.76 7.64 -7.52
C ILE A 148 7.88 8.50 -8.43
N LEU A 149 7.30 9.56 -7.87
CA LEU A 149 6.30 10.41 -8.52
C LEU A 149 6.91 11.30 -9.61
N LYS A 150 8.19 11.69 -9.48
CA LYS A 150 8.93 12.39 -10.55
C LYS A 150 9.39 11.46 -11.68
N GLY A 151 9.19 10.14 -11.56
CA GLY A 151 9.61 9.17 -12.57
C GLY A 151 11.13 9.05 -12.71
N SER A 152 11.89 9.37 -11.66
CA SER A 152 13.37 9.30 -11.70
C SER A 152 13.90 7.86 -11.72
N VAL A 153 13.06 6.88 -11.43
CA VAL A 153 13.35 5.46 -11.56
C VAL A 153 12.85 4.98 -12.91
N LYS A 154 13.76 4.43 -13.73
CA LYS A 154 13.40 3.82 -15.01
C LYS A 154 12.51 2.60 -14.75
N ASN A 155 11.20 2.78 -14.75
CA ASN A 155 10.30 1.64 -14.74
C ASN A 155 10.46 0.88 -16.06
N ASN A 156 10.61 -0.45 -15.93
CA ASN A 156 10.68 -1.36 -17.06
C ASN A 156 9.52 -1.05 -18.00
N LYS A 157 9.86 -0.68 -19.24
CA LYS A 157 8.89 -0.45 -20.30
C LYS A 157 7.99 -1.69 -20.36
N TYR A 158 6.68 -1.49 -20.25
CA TYR A 158 5.70 -2.54 -20.51
C TYR A 158 6.07 -3.19 -21.85
N ASP A 159 6.16 -4.51 -21.90
CA ASP A 159 6.41 -5.20 -23.16
C ASP A 159 5.11 -5.19 -23.98
N TYR A 160 4.96 -4.17 -24.82
CA TYR A 160 3.79 -3.96 -25.67
C TYR A 160 3.69 -5.00 -26.81
N ASN A 161 4.63 -5.94 -26.92
CA ASN A 161 4.63 -7.00 -27.93
C ASN A 161 3.77 -8.22 -27.56
N ILE A 162 3.16 -8.25 -26.37
CA ILE A 162 2.24 -9.33 -25.99
C ILE A 162 0.85 -8.99 -26.53
N HIS A 163 0.44 -9.65 -27.62
CA HIS A 163 -0.92 -9.57 -28.17
C HIS A 163 -1.95 -10.01 -27.10
N PRO A 164 -2.71 -9.10 -26.46
CA PRO A 164 -3.47 -9.42 -25.25
C PRO A 164 -4.79 -10.15 -25.53
N VAL A 165 -5.13 -10.42 -26.78
CA VAL A 165 -6.51 -10.77 -27.18
C VAL A 165 -6.91 -12.15 -26.73
N GLU A 166 -5.96 -13.09 -26.74
CA GLU A 166 -6.18 -14.44 -26.18
C GLU A 166 -6.57 -14.37 -24.70
N LYS A 167 -6.17 -13.32 -23.98
CA LYS A 167 -6.57 -13.07 -22.58
C LYS A 167 -7.87 -12.26 -22.47
N ILE A 168 -8.12 -11.32 -23.39
CA ILE A 168 -9.33 -10.47 -23.38
C ILE A 168 -10.60 -11.29 -23.66
N TYR A 169 -10.51 -12.35 -24.49
CA TYR A 169 -11.68 -13.18 -24.84
C TYR A 169 -12.34 -13.90 -23.65
N ASN A 170 -11.58 -14.12 -22.56
CA ASN A 170 -12.04 -14.92 -21.42
C ASN A 170 -12.33 -14.11 -20.15
N GLU A 171 -12.18 -12.77 -20.14
CA GLU A 171 -12.15 -12.01 -18.89
C GLU A 171 -12.96 -10.71 -18.92
N GLU A 172 -13.46 -10.31 -17.74
CA GLU A 172 -14.33 -9.15 -17.54
C GLU A 172 -13.74 -7.83 -18.07
N ILE A 173 -14.62 -6.94 -18.55
CA ILE A 173 -14.38 -5.57 -19.07
C ILE A 173 -13.40 -4.74 -18.21
N LYS A 174 -13.28 -5.02 -16.91
CA LYS A 174 -12.32 -4.38 -15.99
C LYS A 174 -10.85 -4.48 -16.41
N LYS A 175 -10.48 -5.42 -17.30
CA LYS A 175 -9.11 -5.52 -17.83
C LYS A 175 -8.79 -4.61 -19.02
N ILE A 176 -9.77 -3.86 -19.54
CA ILE A 176 -9.55 -2.88 -20.60
C ILE A 176 -8.83 -1.64 -20.06
N ILE A 177 -9.17 -1.22 -18.83
CA ILE A 177 -8.48 -0.12 -18.15
C ILE A 177 -7.09 -0.64 -17.72
N PRO A 178 -5.98 0.02 -18.13
CA PRO A 178 -4.63 -0.42 -17.80
C PRO A 178 -4.28 -0.06 -16.36
N TYR A 179 -4.99 -0.62 -15.38
CA TYR A 179 -4.72 -0.40 -13.96
C TYR A 179 -3.25 -0.68 -13.62
N GLY A 180 -2.60 -1.60 -14.32
CA GLY A 180 -1.16 -1.88 -14.21
C GLY A 180 -0.23 -0.69 -14.47
N LEU A 181 -0.72 0.37 -15.14
CA LEU A 181 0.04 1.60 -15.43
C LEU A 181 -0.28 2.75 -14.46
N SER A 182 -1.24 2.57 -13.55
CA SER A 182 -1.61 3.58 -12.56
C SER A 182 -0.58 3.68 -11.43
N ILE A 183 -0.48 4.86 -10.81
CA ILE A 183 0.36 5.07 -9.64
C ILE A 183 -0.15 4.27 -8.44
N GLU A 184 -1.45 4.13 -8.31
CA GLU A 184 -2.10 3.29 -7.31
C GLU A 184 -1.61 1.84 -7.40
N HIS A 185 -1.50 1.30 -8.61
CA HIS A 185 -0.99 -0.06 -8.82
C HIS A 185 0.51 -0.16 -8.55
N GLU A 186 1.31 0.80 -9.02
CA GLU A 186 2.75 0.84 -8.75
C GLU A 186 3.03 0.82 -7.24
N ILE A 187 2.35 1.68 -6.48
CA ILE A 187 2.48 1.77 -5.02
C ILE A 187 1.93 0.52 -4.34
N ASN A 188 0.77 0.00 -4.74
CA ASN A 188 0.23 -1.24 -4.19
C ASN A 188 1.15 -2.44 -4.44
N SER A 189 1.79 -2.51 -5.61
CA SER A 189 2.76 -3.56 -5.93
C SER A 189 3.99 -3.49 -5.03
N LEU A 190 4.50 -2.28 -4.79
CA LEU A 190 5.60 -2.03 -3.85
C LEU A 190 5.22 -2.47 -2.42
N ILE A 191 4.04 -2.08 -1.93
CA ILE A 191 3.54 -2.47 -0.60
C ILE A 191 3.33 -3.98 -0.51
N ASN A 192 2.73 -4.61 -1.52
CA ASN A 192 2.52 -6.05 -1.58
C ASN A 192 3.84 -6.82 -1.44
N SER A 193 4.92 -6.32 -2.05
CA SER A 193 6.24 -6.93 -1.90
C SER A 193 6.75 -6.95 -0.45
N ALA A 194 6.39 -5.94 0.36
CA ALA A 194 6.77 -5.80 1.76
C ALA A 194 6.03 -6.76 2.72
N PHE A 195 4.91 -7.34 2.28
CA PHE A 195 4.20 -8.36 3.06
C PHE A 195 4.84 -9.74 2.92
N LYS A 196 5.71 -9.97 1.93
CA LYS A 196 6.29 -11.30 1.72
C LYS A 196 7.08 -11.74 2.97
N PRO A 197 6.88 -12.99 3.44
CA PRO A 197 6.19 -14.07 2.75
C PRO A 197 4.67 -14.17 3.05
N PHE A 198 4.10 -13.29 3.87
CA PHE A 198 2.70 -13.30 4.30
C PHE A 198 1.72 -12.81 3.21
N SER A 199 0.43 -12.92 3.52
CA SER A 199 -0.65 -12.41 2.67
C SER A 199 -0.63 -10.90 2.64
N PHE A 200 -0.85 -10.34 1.45
CA PHE A 200 -1.03 -8.91 1.26
C PHE A 200 -2.30 -8.42 1.97
N ILE A 201 -2.16 -7.30 2.66
CA ILE A 201 -3.27 -6.53 3.23
C ILE A 201 -3.29 -5.17 2.52
N PRO A 202 -4.37 -4.81 1.81
CA PRO A 202 -4.51 -3.49 1.20
C PRO A 202 -4.54 -2.38 2.26
N ILE A 203 -3.79 -1.31 2.04
CA ILE A 203 -3.68 -0.15 2.95
C ILE A 203 -4.17 1.09 2.19
N GLN A 204 -5.49 1.19 2.05
CA GLN A 204 -6.15 2.16 1.18
C GLN A 204 -5.86 3.62 1.58
N ASP A 205 -5.77 3.88 2.87
CA ASP A 205 -5.49 5.21 3.41
C ASP A 205 -4.07 5.69 3.08
N TYR A 206 -3.09 4.79 2.93
CA TYR A 206 -1.77 5.14 2.40
C TYR A 206 -1.83 5.51 0.91
N ILE A 207 -2.63 4.78 0.11
CA ILE A 207 -2.81 5.12 -1.31
C ILE A 207 -3.44 6.51 -1.43
N GLU A 208 -4.47 6.80 -0.65
CA GLU A 208 -5.10 8.12 -0.58
C GLU A 208 -4.07 9.21 -0.23
N ASP A 209 -3.22 9.00 0.79
CA ASP A 209 -2.18 9.98 1.16
C ASP A 209 -1.17 10.21 0.03
N VAL A 210 -0.76 9.16 -0.69
CA VAL A 210 0.17 9.28 -1.83
C VAL A 210 -0.47 10.08 -2.97
N ILE A 211 -1.73 9.83 -3.27
CA ILE A 211 -2.45 10.55 -4.32
C ILE A 211 -2.66 12.02 -3.92
N GLU A 212 -3.10 12.29 -2.68
CA GLU A 212 -3.23 13.66 -2.15
C GLU A 212 -1.90 14.41 -2.24
N TYR A 213 -0.82 13.80 -1.75
CA TYR A 213 0.52 14.39 -1.82
C TYR A 213 1.00 14.63 -3.25
N GLY A 214 0.77 13.69 -4.16
CA GLY A 214 1.17 13.80 -5.56
C GLY A 214 0.39 14.89 -6.32
N ASN A 215 -0.90 15.03 -6.02
CA ASN A 215 -1.76 16.09 -6.55
C ASN A 215 -1.35 17.47 -6.01
N ASP A 216 -1.11 17.60 -4.70
CA ASP A 216 -0.63 18.83 -4.06
C ASP A 216 0.70 19.31 -4.63
N LYS A 217 1.57 18.37 -5.02
CA LYS A 217 2.86 18.67 -5.68
C LYS A 217 2.74 18.90 -7.19
N GLY A 218 1.59 18.64 -7.79
CA GLY A 218 1.39 18.70 -9.23
C GLY A 218 2.19 17.66 -10.02
N TYR A 219 2.54 16.54 -9.39
CA TYR A 219 3.24 15.43 -10.03
C TYR A 219 2.29 14.45 -10.71
N LEU A 220 1.01 14.48 -10.35
CA LEU A 220 0.02 13.55 -10.87
C LEU A 220 -0.96 14.23 -11.84
N ILE A 221 -1.50 13.41 -12.73
CA ILE A 221 -2.62 13.73 -13.61
C ILE A 221 -3.70 12.69 -13.33
N GLU A 222 -4.86 13.17 -12.88
CA GLU A 222 -6.05 12.34 -12.67
C GLU A 222 -6.69 12.01 -14.02
N ILE A 223 -6.93 10.72 -14.27
CA ILE A 223 -7.69 10.23 -15.43
C ILE A 223 -9.10 9.83 -14.98
N THR A 224 -9.17 9.10 -13.87
CA THR A 224 -10.39 8.82 -13.10
C THR A 224 -10.06 8.90 -11.61
N ASN A 225 -11.08 8.93 -10.76
CA ASN A 225 -10.92 9.06 -9.30
C ASN A 225 -9.98 8.00 -8.68
N ASP A 226 -9.83 6.83 -9.30
CA ASP A 226 -9.04 5.68 -8.88
C ASP A 226 -7.85 5.38 -9.83
N TYR A 227 -7.48 6.35 -10.67
CA TYR A 227 -6.46 6.17 -11.70
C TYR A 227 -5.67 7.45 -11.96
N HIS A 228 -4.40 7.47 -11.53
CA HIS A 228 -3.49 8.58 -11.74
C HIS A 228 -2.23 8.20 -12.53
N PHE A 229 -1.79 9.11 -13.40
CA PHE A 229 -0.49 9.05 -14.07
C PHE A 229 0.49 10.05 -13.48
N ARG A 230 1.79 9.75 -13.59
CA ARG A 230 2.81 10.79 -13.39
C ARG A 230 2.79 11.74 -14.57
N LYS A 231 2.84 13.02 -14.26
CA LYS A 231 3.00 14.09 -15.24
C LYS A 231 4.29 13.92 -16.05
N SER A 232 5.35 13.37 -15.46
CA SER A 232 6.61 13.06 -16.14
C SER A 232 6.47 12.02 -17.26
N ASP A 233 5.45 11.16 -17.20
CA ASP A 233 5.19 10.13 -18.21
C ASP A 233 4.53 10.74 -19.47
N ILE A 234 4.16 12.02 -19.42
CA ILE A 234 3.64 12.81 -20.54
C ILE A 234 4.69 13.84 -20.94
N LEU A 235 5.40 13.56 -22.04
CA LEU A 235 6.40 14.47 -22.60
C LEU A 235 5.80 15.26 -23.77
N LEU A 236 5.67 16.58 -23.60
CA LEU A 236 5.19 17.50 -24.63
C LEU A 236 6.33 18.40 -25.14
N ASP A 237 6.31 18.73 -26.41
CA ASP A 237 7.21 19.71 -27.02
C ASP A 237 6.75 21.15 -26.73
N GLU A 238 7.51 22.13 -27.21
CA GLU A 238 7.21 23.56 -27.03
C GLU A 238 5.90 24.01 -27.71
N TYR A 239 5.37 23.20 -28.63
CA TYR A 239 4.10 23.43 -29.35
C TYR A 239 2.93 22.64 -28.75
N GLY A 240 3.16 21.87 -27.67
CA GLY A 240 2.15 21.05 -27.01
C GLY A 240 1.89 19.69 -27.67
N ASN A 241 2.71 19.25 -28.63
CA ASN A 241 2.62 17.91 -29.19
C ASN A 241 3.36 16.90 -28.32
N TYR A 242 2.90 15.64 -28.31
CA TYR A 242 3.62 14.57 -27.64
C TYR A 242 4.99 14.31 -28.30
N ILE A 243 6.07 14.48 -27.53
CA ILE A 243 7.43 14.06 -27.93
C ILE A 243 7.47 12.53 -28.07
N GLN A 244 6.74 11.84 -27.20
CA GLN A 244 6.55 10.40 -27.23
C GLN A 244 5.10 10.08 -26.86
N SER A 245 4.48 9.15 -27.59
CA SER A 245 3.14 8.68 -27.24
C SER A 245 3.14 8.09 -25.82
N PRO A 246 2.17 8.48 -24.97
CA PRO A 246 2.13 8.05 -23.58
C PRO A 246 1.89 6.53 -23.47
N PRO A 247 2.25 5.90 -22.35
CA PRO A 247 2.03 4.46 -22.13
C PRO A 247 0.58 4.01 -22.38
N LEU A 248 -0.39 4.85 -22.04
CA LEU A 248 -1.82 4.60 -22.26
C LEU A 248 -2.15 4.39 -23.75
N TYR A 249 -1.54 5.18 -24.63
CA TYR A 249 -1.74 5.05 -26.08
C TYR A 249 -1.32 3.66 -26.56
N TRP A 250 -0.13 3.22 -26.14
CA TRP A 250 0.41 1.92 -26.54
C TRP A 250 -0.43 0.75 -26.01
N HIS A 251 -0.96 0.86 -24.79
CA HIS A 251 -1.89 -0.14 -24.25
C HIS A 251 -3.13 -0.30 -25.14
N PHE A 252 -3.83 0.79 -25.46
CA PHE A 252 -5.02 0.72 -26.32
C PHE A 252 -4.69 0.32 -27.75
N PHE A 253 -3.58 0.82 -28.30
CA PHE A 253 -3.12 0.44 -29.63
C PHE A 253 -2.88 -1.07 -29.74
N THR A 254 -2.22 -1.66 -28.75
CA THR A 254 -1.96 -3.11 -28.69
C THR A 254 -3.26 -3.92 -28.54
N ILE A 255 -4.25 -3.44 -27.78
CA ILE A 255 -5.59 -4.06 -27.72
C ILE A 255 -6.27 -4.03 -29.10
N LEU A 256 -6.33 -2.86 -29.74
CA LEU A 256 -6.98 -2.69 -31.04
C LEU A 256 -6.32 -3.54 -32.12
N LYS A 257 -4.98 -3.53 -32.20
CA LYS A 257 -4.21 -4.36 -33.12
C LYS A 257 -4.47 -5.84 -32.91
N GLY A 258 -4.59 -6.24 -31.65
CA GLY A 258 -4.97 -7.59 -31.33
C GLY A 258 -6.39 -7.94 -31.81
N MET A 259 -7.38 -7.08 -31.56
CA MET A 259 -8.76 -7.33 -31.99
C MET A 259 -8.85 -7.44 -33.52
N GLU A 260 -8.10 -6.60 -34.24
CA GLU A 260 -7.97 -6.67 -35.70
C GLU A 260 -7.46 -8.05 -36.14
N SER A 261 -6.38 -8.55 -35.54
CA SER A 261 -5.84 -9.89 -35.85
C SER A 261 -6.86 -11.00 -35.59
N PHE A 262 -7.53 -10.96 -34.44
CA PHE A 262 -8.53 -11.97 -34.08
C PHE A 262 -9.71 -12.00 -35.06
N VAL A 263 -10.24 -10.84 -35.45
CA VAL A 263 -11.34 -10.76 -36.43
C VAL A 263 -10.88 -11.33 -37.78
N LEU A 264 -9.66 -11.02 -38.21
CA LEU A 264 -9.11 -11.57 -39.46
C LEU A 264 -8.97 -13.09 -39.39
N ASP A 265 -8.49 -13.64 -38.28
CA ASP A 265 -8.34 -15.09 -38.09
C ASP A 265 -9.69 -15.80 -38.11
N GLU A 266 -10.72 -15.25 -37.44
CA GLU A 266 -12.07 -15.82 -37.42
C GLU A 266 -12.74 -15.74 -38.80
N LEU A 267 -12.60 -14.61 -39.51
CA LEU A 267 -13.10 -14.48 -40.88
C LEU A 267 -12.42 -15.48 -41.83
N ASN A 268 -11.11 -15.70 -41.67
CA ASN A 268 -10.37 -16.69 -42.43
C ASN A 268 -10.79 -18.12 -42.08
N PHE A 269 -11.16 -18.40 -40.83
CA PHE A 269 -11.71 -19.68 -40.41
C PHE A 269 -13.09 -19.93 -41.01
N LEU A 270 -14.00 -18.94 -40.96
CA LEU A 270 -15.35 -19.02 -41.52
C LEU A 270 -15.38 -19.09 -43.05
N ALA A 271 -14.35 -18.57 -43.72
CA ALA A 271 -14.21 -18.63 -45.18
C ALA A 271 -13.68 -19.98 -45.71
N ARG A 272 -13.32 -20.92 -44.83
CA ARG A 272 -12.91 -22.29 -45.17
C ARG A 272 -14.10 -23.25 -45.15
#